data_AF-A0A2K3NDN1-F1
#
_entry.id   AF-A0A2K3NDN1-F1
#
_cell.length_a   1.000
_cell.length_b   1.000
_cell.length_c   1.000
_cell.angle_alpha   90.00
_cell.angle_beta   90.00
_cell.angle_gamma   90.00
#
_symmetry.space_group_name_H-M   'P 1'
#
loop_
_entity.id
_entity.type
_entity.pdbx_description
1 polymer ?
#
loop_
_entity_poly.entity_id
_entity_poly.type
_entity_poly.pdbx_seq_one_letter_code
_entity_poly.pdbx_strand_id
1 'polypeptide(L)'
;MFRSFTEPEESAVNSDRSLSGSNNNNSNSEKEVDQGTYVMPVGDNNPQEIDEDLHSRQLAVYGRETMRRLFGADVLVSGMQGLGVEIVFDLEFLLIACHIVIVVSSVDFRLVSCCLDIAKNLILAGVKSVTLHDVGNVELWDMSSNFVFSENDVGKNRALASVAKLQELNNAVVVQSLTSELTKEKLADFQAVVFTDISLEKAIEYNDYCHSHEPTIAFIKTEVRGLFGSVFCDFGPEFTVFDVDGEEAHTGIIASVSNDNPALVSCVDDERLEFQDGDLVVFSEVHGMKELNDGKPRKIKNASAYSFTLEEDTTNYGSYEKGGIVTQIKQQKVLNFKPLREALSDKGDFLLSDFAKFDRPPLLHLAFQALDKFMSELGRFPIPGVEDDAQKLIAIVTDMNDSSGDDKLDAINPKLLRRFAFGSRAVLNPMAAMFGGIVGQEVLKACSGKFHPLFQFFYFDSVESLPSEQLDPDDFRPVNSRYDAQISVFGRKLQKKLEDSQVFVVGCSALGCEFLKNLALMGVACGKQGKLTITDDDVIEKSNLSRQLLFRDWNIGQAKSTVAASAAASINPSFNIEALQNRVSPETENV
;
A
#
# COMPACT_ATOMS: atom_id res chain seq x y z
N MET A 1 -21.18 -36.11 -38.43
CA MET A 1 -21.51 -37.53 -38.18
C MET A 1 -21.58 -37.69 -36.66
N PHE A 2 -22.81 -37.81 -36.15
CA PHE A 2 -23.17 -37.81 -34.72
C PHE A 2 -22.75 -39.08 -33.98
N ARG A 3 -22.51 -38.96 -32.66
CA ARG A 3 -22.77 -39.93 -31.56
C ARG A 3 -22.27 -39.29 -30.26
N SER A 4 -23.06 -38.64 -29.40
CA SER A 4 -24.13 -39.10 -28.49
C SER A 4 -23.69 -40.21 -27.52
N PHE A 5 -23.56 -39.88 -26.24
CA PHE A 5 -23.83 -40.79 -25.13
C PHE A 5 -24.59 -40.04 -24.03
N THR A 6 -25.55 -40.76 -23.48
CA THR A 6 -26.73 -40.37 -22.71
C THR A 6 -26.53 -40.53 -21.20
N GLU A 7 -27.21 -39.69 -20.43
CA GLU A 7 -27.52 -39.87 -18.99
C GLU A 7 -28.40 -41.11 -18.74
N PRO A 8 -28.58 -41.47 -17.45
CA PRO A 8 -29.94 -41.75 -16.99
C PRO A 8 -30.32 -41.01 -15.70
N GLU A 9 -31.55 -40.49 -15.70
CA GLU A 9 -32.37 -40.11 -14.54
C GLU A 9 -32.93 -41.35 -13.79
N GLU A 10 -33.21 -41.16 -12.50
CA GLU A 10 -34.37 -41.60 -11.69
C GLU A 10 -33.93 -41.70 -10.21
N SER A 11 -34.69 -41.38 -9.17
CA SER A 11 -36.02 -40.80 -8.98
C SER A 11 -36.14 -40.42 -7.49
N ALA A 12 -37.02 -39.46 -7.19
CA ALA A 12 -37.30 -38.94 -5.85
C ALA A 12 -38.13 -39.91 -4.99
N VAL A 13 -37.84 -39.99 -3.68
CA VAL A 13 -38.83 -40.31 -2.65
C VAL A 13 -38.62 -39.43 -1.42
N ASN A 14 -39.70 -38.75 -1.05
CA ASN A 14 -39.89 -37.85 0.06
C ASN A 14 -40.30 -38.65 1.31
N SER A 15 -39.77 -38.35 2.50
CA SER A 15 -40.50 -38.61 3.75
C SER A 15 -39.94 -37.81 4.93
N ASP A 16 -40.78 -36.92 5.44
CA ASP A 16 -40.73 -36.32 6.77
C ASP A 16 -40.50 -37.35 7.88
N ARG A 17 -39.74 -36.94 8.92
CA ARG A 17 -40.10 -37.16 10.33
C ARG A 17 -39.21 -36.36 11.27
N SER A 18 -39.82 -35.37 11.89
CA SER A 18 -39.42 -34.79 13.17
C SER A 18 -39.43 -35.86 14.26
N LEU A 19 -38.48 -35.80 15.19
CA LEU A 19 -38.65 -36.30 16.56
C LEU A 19 -37.59 -35.69 17.49
N SER A 20 -38.12 -34.98 18.48
CA SER A 20 -37.48 -34.49 19.71
C SER A 20 -36.86 -35.61 20.55
N GLY A 21 -35.76 -35.32 21.23
CA GLY A 21 -35.24 -36.20 22.29
C GLY A 21 -34.14 -35.52 23.11
N SER A 22 -34.54 -34.85 24.19
CA SER A 22 -33.66 -34.48 25.30
C SER A 22 -33.10 -35.74 25.97
N ASN A 23 -31.84 -35.71 26.39
CA ASN A 23 -31.41 -36.39 27.62
C ASN A 23 -30.08 -35.85 28.15
N ASN A 24 -30.14 -35.34 29.38
CA ASN A 24 -29.01 -35.14 30.28
C ASN A 24 -28.40 -36.50 30.67
N ASN A 25 -27.09 -36.54 30.87
CA ASN A 25 -26.50 -37.12 32.09
C ASN A 25 -25.01 -36.77 32.25
N ASN A 26 -24.70 -36.27 33.46
CA ASN A 26 -23.38 -36.07 34.04
C ASN A 26 -22.73 -37.40 34.43
N SER A 27 -21.40 -37.52 34.27
CA SER A 27 -20.52 -38.11 35.30
C SER A 27 -19.03 -37.81 35.04
N ASN A 28 -18.34 -37.56 36.15
CA ASN A 28 -17.01 -36.96 36.37
C ASN A 28 -15.76 -37.75 35.94
N SER A 29 -14.64 -37.00 35.98
CA SER A 29 -13.22 -37.37 36.27
C SER A 29 -12.38 -37.77 35.03
N GLU A 30 -11.16 -37.29 34.79
CA GLU A 30 -10.08 -36.79 35.66
C GLU A 30 -9.28 -35.65 34.99
N LYS A 31 -8.56 -34.87 35.80
CA LYS A 31 -7.71 -33.74 35.40
C LYS A 31 -6.30 -34.23 35.04
N GLU A 32 -5.83 -33.93 33.84
CA GLU A 32 -4.40 -33.76 33.54
C GLU A 32 -4.13 -32.28 33.22
N VAL A 33 -3.04 -31.77 33.79
CA VAL A 33 -2.62 -30.37 33.75
C VAL A 33 -1.70 -30.18 32.55
N ASP A 34 -2.16 -29.50 31.51
CA ASP A 34 -1.32 -29.05 30.39
C ASP A 34 -0.93 -27.58 30.56
N GLN A 35 0.36 -27.28 30.40
CA GLN A 35 0.97 -25.99 30.65
C GLN A 35 1.01 -25.14 29.36
N GLY A 36 0.04 -24.24 29.24
CA GLY A 36 0.24 -22.84 28.84
C GLY A 36 0.90 -22.51 27.49
N THR A 37 0.18 -22.67 26.39
CA THR A 37 0.28 -21.79 25.22
C THR A 37 -0.60 -20.56 25.47
N TYR A 38 -0.02 -19.36 25.48
CA TYR A 38 -0.77 -18.12 25.65
C TYR A 38 -1.55 -17.81 24.35
N VAL A 39 -2.82 -18.19 24.33
CA VAL A 39 -3.77 -17.86 23.24
C VAL A 39 -4.66 -16.72 23.75
N MET A 40 -4.58 -15.56 23.09
CA MET A 40 -5.51 -14.45 23.31
C MET A 40 -6.93 -14.87 22.88
N PRO A 41 -8.00 -14.40 23.55
CA PRO A 41 -9.34 -14.90 23.31
C PRO A 41 -9.85 -14.44 21.95
N VAL A 42 -9.97 -15.38 21.01
CA VAL A 42 -10.72 -15.21 19.77
C VAL A 42 -12.19 -15.22 20.14
N GLY A 43 -12.90 -14.12 19.90
CA GLY A 43 -14.34 -14.08 20.02
C GLY A 43 -14.98 -15.07 19.03
N ASP A 44 -15.91 -15.88 19.52
CA ASP A 44 -16.75 -16.77 18.71
C ASP A 44 -17.52 -15.95 17.67
N ASN A 45 -16.97 -15.88 16.46
CA ASN A 45 -17.69 -15.61 15.23
C ASN A 45 -17.04 -16.49 14.15
N ASN A 46 -17.86 -17.33 13.54
CA ASN A 46 -17.54 -18.27 12.47
C ASN A 46 -16.39 -17.74 11.58
N PRO A 47 -15.24 -18.42 11.43
CA PRO A 47 -14.17 -17.91 10.59
C PRO A 47 -14.71 -17.78 9.18
N GLN A 48 -14.79 -16.56 8.65
CA GLN A 48 -15.02 -16.36 7.22
C GLN A 48 -13.93 -17.15 6.49
N GLU A 49 -14.33 -18.21 5.80
CA GLU A 49 -13.45 -19.00 4.96
C GLU A 49 -12.87 -18.07 3.89
N ILE A 50 -11.54 -17.98 3.80
CA ILE A 50 -10.87 -17.08 2.86
C ILE A 50 -11.21 -17.57 1.44
N ASP A 51 -11.73 -16.69 0.58
CA ASP A 51 -11.91 -17.01 -0.85
C ASP A 51 -10.53 -17.14 -1.51
N GLU A 52 -9.99 -18.37 -1.52
CA GLU A 52 -8.65 -18.64 -2.03
C GLU A 52 -8.54 -18.37 -3.54
N ASP A 53 -9.64 -18.41 -4.30
CA ASP A 53 -9.60 -18.09 -5.74
C ASP A 53 -9.40 -16.59 -5.98
N LEU A 54 -10.13 -15.76 -5.23
CA LEU A 54 -10.02 -14.30 -5.29
C LEU A 54 -8.67 -13.83 -4.71
N HIS A 55 -8.27 -14.41 -3.57
CA HIS A 55 -7.08 -14.00 -2.82
C HIS A 55 -5.85 -14.87 -3.09
N SER A 56 -5.83 -15.71 -4.13
CA SER A 56 -4.72 -16.65 -4.42
C SER A 56 -3.33 -15.99 -4.41
N ARG A 57 -3.16 -14.95 -5.23
CA ARG A 57 -1.93 -14.16 -5.30
C ARG A 57 -1.65 -13.40 -4.00
N GLN A 58 -2.72 -12.97 -3.35
CA GLN A 58 -2.66 -12.22 -2.12
C GLN A 58 -2.17 -13.07 -0.93
N LEU A 59 -2.58 -14.33 -0.88
CA LEU A 59 -2.20 -15.32 0.12
C LEU A 59 -0.74 -15.71 0.00
N ALA A 60 -0.17 -15.74 -1.21
CA ALA A 60 1.25 -16.00 -1.43
C ALA A 60 2.15 -14.97 -0.74
N VAL A 61 1.72 -13.70 -0.67
CA VAL A 61 2.51 -12.62 -0.08
C VAL A 61 2.31 -12.51 1.44
N TYR A 62 1.07 -12.52 1.89
CA TYR A 62 0.77 -12.22 3.31
C TYR A 62 0.65 -13.50 4.15
N GLY A 63 0.29 -14.62 3.53
CA GLY A 63 -0.06 -15.82 4.26
C GLY A 63 -1.45 -15.76 4.90
N ARG A 64 -1.99 -16.93 5.24
CA ARG A 64 -3.35 -17.06 5.80
C ARG A 64 -3.52 -16.32 7.12
N GLU A 65 -2.52 -16.36 7.99
CA GLU A 65 -2.62 -15.77 9.33
C GLU A 65 -2.69 -14.24 9.27
N THR A 66 -1.86 -13.62 8.45
CA THR A 66 -1.95 -12.18 8.23
C THR A 66 -3.27 -11.77 7.59
N MET A 67 -3.75 -12.50 6.57
CA MET A 67 -5.03 -12.21 5.95
C MET A 67 -6.20 -12.26 6.95
N ARG A 68 -6.20 -13.21 7.91
CA ARG A 68 -7.22 -13.26 8.97
C ARG A 68 -7.21 -12.00 9.85
N ARG A 69 -6.03 -11.46 10.18
CA ARG A 69 -5.94 -10.20 10.93
C ARG A 69 -6.50 -9.03 10.14
N LEU A 70 -6.20 -8.96 8.85
CA LEU A 70 -6.72 -7.93 7.95
C LEU A 70 -8.26 -8.01 7.86
N PHE A 71 -8.83 -9.21 7.74
CA PHE A 71 -10.29 -9.42 7.67
C PHE A 71 -11.03 -8.99 8.94
N GLY A 72 -10.33 -8.80 10.06
CA GLY A 72 -10.85 -8.24 11.29
C GLY A 72 -10.60 -6.75 11.48
N ALA A 73 -10.02 -6.05 10.49
CA ALA A 73 -9.60 -4.65 10.61
C ALA A 73 -10.64 -3.63 10.14
N ASP A 74 -11.06 -2.74 11.03
CA ASP A 74 -11.85 -1.55 10.76
C ASP A 74 -10.91 -0.34 10.58
N VAL A 75 -10.98 0.31 9.41
CA VAL A 75 -10.09 1.41 9.01
C VAL A 75 -10.90 2.67 8.71
N LEU A 76 -10.40 3.83 9.16
CA LEU A 76 -10.90 5.15 8.80
C LEU A 76 -9.97 5.83 7.80
N VAL A 77 -10.52 6.38 6.71
CA VAL A 77 -9.80 7.30 5.82
C VAL A 77 -10.51 8.64 5.79
N SER A 78 -9.81 9.69 6.23
CA SER A 78 -10.31 11.05 6.37
C SER A 78 -9.72 11.98 5.31
N GLY A 79 -10.60 12.61 4.53
CA GLY A 79 -10.32 13.37 3.33
C GLY A 79 -10.44 12.49 2.08
N MET A 80 -11.46 12.72 1.27
CA MET A 80 -11.83 11.92 0.09
C MET A 80 -11.59 12.68 -1.23
N GLN A 81 -10.50 13.45 -1.28
CA GLN A 81 -9.90 13.95 -2.52
C GLN A 81 -9.22 12.79 -3.26
N GLY A 82 -8.46 13.06 -4.33
CA GLY A 82 -7.76 12.02 -5.09
C GLY A 82 -6.91 11.09 -4.20
N LEU A 83 -6.07 11.65 -3.32
CA LEU A 83 -5.22 10.85 -2.43
C LEU A 83 -6.01 9.92 -1.51
N GLY A 84 -7.09 10.38 -0.89
CA GLY A 84 -7.91 9.54 -0.01
C GLY A 84 -8.57 8.38 -0.73
N VAL A 85 -9.08 8.63 -1.94
CA VAL A 85 -9.61 7.56 -2.78
C VAL A 85 -8.52 6.57 -3.14
N GLU A 86 -7.34 7.03 -3.54
CA GLU A 86 -6.19 6.18 -3.81
C GLU A 86 -5.70 5.41 -2.57
N ILE A 87 -5.85 5.89 -1.33
CA ILE A 87 -5.48 5.08 -0.15
C ILE A 87 -6.43 3.90 0.03
N VAL A 88 -7.72 4.15 -0.17
CA VAL A 88 -8.75 3.10 -0.12
C VAL A 88 -8.59 2.13 -1.29
N PHE A 89 -7.94 2.59 -2.36
CA PHE A 89 -7.93 1.98 -3.67
C PHE A 89 -6.56 1.54 -4.23
N ASP A 90 -5.37 1.97 -3.82
CA ASP A 90 -4.24 1.89 -4.77
C ASP A 90 -3.25 0.75 -4.57
N LEU A 91 -2.75 0.34 -5.74
CA LEU A 91 -1.73 -0.65 -6.00
C LEU A 91 -0.35 -0.01 -5.79
N GLU A 92 0.44 -0.49 -4.84
CA GLU A 92 1.82 -0.04 -4.58
C GLU A 92 2.65 0.14 -5.88
N PHE A 93 2.98 1.40 -6.18
CA PHE A 93 3.69 1.85 -7.39
C PHE A 93 5.23 1.85 -7.22
N LEU A 94 5.76 1.35 -6.10
CA LEU A 94 7.10 1.74 -5.62
C LEU A 94 8.27 1.18 -6.46
N LEU A 95 8.09 0.13 -7.27
CA LEU A 95 9.21 -0.40 -8.06
C LEU A 95 9.40 0.22 -9.46
N ILE A 96 8.40 0.90 -10.03
CA ILE A 96 8.55 1.49 -11.38
C ILE A 96 9.10 2.92 -11.31
N ALA A 97 8.77 3.69 -10.27
CA ALA A 97 9.35 5.02 -10.09
C ALA A 97 10.88 4.97 -9.86
N CYS A 98 11.37 3.96 -9.14
CA CYS A 98 12.81 3.76 -8.94
C CYS A 98 13.54 3.26 -10.21
N HIS A 99 12.85 2.60 -11.15
CA HIS A 99 13.47 2.10 -12.38
C HIS A 99 13.34 3.05 -13.59
N ILE A 100 12.40 4.00 -13.62
CA ILE A 100 12.38 5.04 -14.66
C ILE A 100 13.55 6.03 -14.48
N VAL A 101 14.15 6.12 -13.29
CA VAL A 101 15.44 6.82 -13.06
C VAL A 101 16.66 5.91 -13.35
N ILE A 102 16.49 4.59 -13.40
CA ILE A 102 17.56 3.60 -13.67
C ILE A 102 17.28 2.85 -14.97
N VAL A 103 17.19 3.58 -16.09
CA VAL A 103 17.50 3.00 -17.42
C VAL A 103 18.97 3.27 -17.72
N VAL A 104 19.88 2.77 -16.87
CA VAL A 104 21.30 2.59 -17.22
C VAL A 104 21.88 1.40 -16.45
N SER A 105 21.34 0.20 -16.64
CA SER A 105 22.12 -1.06 -16.71
C SER A 105 21.20 -2.26 -16.61
N SER A 106 21.32 -3.14 -17.60
CA SER A 106 20.71 -4.46 -17.70
C SER A 106 20.82 -5.29 -16.41
N VAL A 107 19.72 -5.43 -15.66
CA VAL A 107 19.56 -6.41 -14.57
C VAL A 107 18.13 -6.97 -14.63
N ASP A 108 18.02 -8.27 -14.31
CA ASP A 108 16.94 -9.22 -14.50
C ASP A 108 15.46 -8.77 -14.41
N PHE A 109 14.70 -9.14 -15.44
CA PHE A 109 13.23 -9.05 -15.51
C PHE A 109 12.47 -9.93 -14.48
N ARG A 110 13.16 -10.81 -13.73
CA ARG A 110 12.50 -11.77 -12.81
C ARG A 110 12.07 -11.17 -11.47
N LEU A 111 12.74 -10.12 -10.98
CA LEU A 111 12.32 -9.43 -9.75
C LEU A 111 11.00 -8.66 -9.91
N VAL A 112 10.72 -8.17 -11.13
CA VAL A 112 9.52 -7.39 -11.44
C VAL A 112 8.23 -8.20 -11.24
N SER A 113 8.27 -9.52 -11.45
CA SER A 113 7.09 -10.38 -11.28
C SER A 113 6.73 -10.64 -9.81
N CYS A 114 7.70 -10.64 -8.90
CA CYS A 114 7.45 -10.94 -7.48
C CYS A 114 6.90 -9.71 -6.75
N CYS A 115 7.40 -8.51 -7.07
CA CYS A 115 6.94 -7.27 -6.47
C CYS A 115 5.55 -6.82 -6.96
N LEU A 116 5.10 -7.27 -8.15
CA LEU A 116 3.76 -7.00 -8.67
C LEU A 116 2.63 -7.66 -7.85
N ASP A 117 2.94 -8.69 -7.06
CA ASP A 117 1.95 -9.46 -6.27
C ASP A 117 1.74 -8.89 -4.84
N ILE A 118 2.56 -7.92 -4.42
CA ILE A 118 2.56 -7.35 -3.06
C ILE A 118 1.59 -6.15 -2.91
N ALA A 119 1.32 -5.46 -4.01
CA ALA A 119 0.53 -4.24 -4.05
C ALA A 119 -0.97 -4.49 -3.78
N LYS A 120 -1.53 -3.88 -2.71
CA LYS A 120 -2.95 -4.05 -2.38
C LYS A 120 -3.59 -2.85 -1.69
N ASN A 121 -4.82 -2.63 -2.13
CA ASN A 121 -5.76 -1.61 -1.70
C ASN A 121 -6.44 -2.05 -0.40
N LEU A 122 -6.93 -1.14 0.46
CA LEU A 122 -7.67 -1.56 1.66
C LEU A 122 -8.89 -2.44 1.34
N ILE A 123 -9.68 -2.02 0.35
CA ILE A 123 -10.89 -2.76 -0.06
C ILE A 123 -10.53 -4.07 -0.78
N LEU A 124 -9.53 -4.07 -1.68
CA LEU A 124 -9.12 -5.30 -2.37
C LEU A 124 -8.29 -6.25 -1.50
N ALA A 125 -7.61 -5.74 -0.47
CA ALA A 125 -6.94 -6.56 0.55
C ALA A 125 -7.93 -7.29 1.44
N GLY A 126 -9.19 -6.83 1.48
CA GLY A 126 -10.27 -7.49 2.19
C GLY A 126 -10.36 -7.11 3.67
N VAL A 127 -10.00 -5.87 4.05
CA VAL A 127 -10.22 -5.43 5.44
C VAL A 127 -11.70 -5.56 5.85
N LYS A 128 -12.01 -5.64 7.14
CA LYS A 128 -13.40 -5.82 7.61
C LYS A 128 -14.32 -4.70 7.11
N SER A 129 -13.91 -3.46 7.35
CA SER A 129 -14.66 -2.29 6.92
C SER A 129 -13.75 -1.10 6.68
N VAL A 130 -14.18 -0.23 5.77
CA VAL A 130 -13.56 1.06 5.50
C VAL A 130 -14.60 2.15 5.70
N THR A 131 -14.36 3.06 6.63
CA THR A 131 -15.16 4.27 6.82
C THR A 131 -14.49 5.44 6.11
N LEU A 132 -15.22 6.07 5.19
CA LEU A 132 -14.81 7.24 4.43
C LEU A 132 -15.31 8.48 5.16
N HIS A 133 -14.43 9.38 5.56
CA HIS A 133 -14.80 10.64 6.21
C HIS A 133 -14.42 11.84 5.34
N ASP A 134 -15.39 12.70 5.06
CA ASP A 134 -15.16 14.02 4.45
C ASP A 134 -16.36 14.92 4.74
N VAL A 135 -16.13 16.18 5.08
CA VAL A 135 -17.19 17.18 5.30
C VAL A 135 -17.40 18.08 4.08
N GLY A 136 -16.46 18.06 3.13
CA GLY A 136 -16.46 18.85 1.92
C GLY A 136 -17.32 18.25 0.80
N ASN A 137 -17.60 19.11 -0.18
CA ASN A 137 -18.34 18.74 -1.38
C ASN A 137 -17.39 18.52 -2.55
N VAL A 138 -17.81 17.69 -3.49
CA VAL A 138 -17.10 17.45 -4.76
C VAL A 138 -17.02 18.76 -5.54
N GLU A 139 -15.79 19.16 -5.87
CA GLU A 139 -15.48 20.27 -6.76
C GLU A 139 -14.92 19.74 -8.09
N LEU A 140 -14.98 20.56 -9.15
CA LEU A 140 -14.29 20.23 -10.41
C LEU A 140 -12.77 20.05 -10.21
N TRP A 141 -12.21 20.73 -9.19
CA TRP A 141 -10.80 20.59 -8.80
C TRP A 141 -10.44 19.15 -8.40
N ASP A 142 -11.35 18.44 -7.74
CA ASP A 142 -11.10 17.08 -7.23
C ASP A 142 -10.96 16.07 -8.39
N MET A 143 -11.59 16.33 -9.53
CA MET A 143 -11.61 15.43 -10.69
C MET A 143 -10.28 15.29 -11.43
N SER A 144 -9.29 16.11 -11.07
CA SER A 144 -7.92 15.99 -11.60
C SER A 144 -7.20 14.73 -11.08
N SER A 145 -7.61 14.22 -9.92
CA SER A 145 -7.00 13.04 -9.28
C SER A 145 -7.99 12.03 -8.74
N ASN A 146 -9.27 12.38 -8.66
CA ASN A 146 -10.28 11.47 -8.16
C ASN A 146 -11.02 10.77 -9.33
N PHE A 147 -10.81 9.46 -9.48
CA PHE A 147 -11.45 8.66 -10.53
C PHE A 147 -12.87 8.18 -10.19
N VAL A 148 -13.33 8.33 -8.95
CA VAL A 148 -14.70 7.94 -8.56
C VAL A 148 -15.72 9.04 -8.83
N PHE A 149 -15.33 10.31 -8.95
CA PHE A 149 -16.30 11.37 -9.23
C PHE A 149 -16.61 11.53 -10.72
N SER A 150 -17.87 11.87 -11.01
CA SER A 150 -18.32 12.36 -12.32
C SER A 150 -18.78 13.82 -12.20
N GLU A 151 -18.91 14.53 -13.33
CA GLU A 151 -19.46 15.90 -13.37
C GLU A 151 -20.83 16.03 -12.70
N ASN A 152 -21.62 14.96 -12.64
CA ASN A 152 -22.92 14.91 -11.98
C ASN A 152 -22.83 14.81 -10.44
N ASP A 153 -21.64 14.60 -9.90
CA ASP A 153 -21.41 14.50 -8.45
C ASP A 153 -20.98 15.83 -7.83
N VAL A 154 -20.66 16.85 -8.65
CA VAL A 154 -20.29 18.19 -8.17
C VAL A 154 -21.36 18.74 -7.23
N GLY A 155 -20.93 19.17 -6.05
CA GLY A 155 -21.80 19.67 -4.98
C GLY A 155 -22.35 18.61 -4.02
N LYS A 156 -22.21 17.31 -4.32
CA LYS A 156 -22.47 16.23 -3.34
C LYS A 156 -21.31 16.13 -2.35
N ASN A 157 -21.55 15.60 -1.16
CA ASN A 157 -20.49 15.30 -0.22
C ASN A 157 -19.53 14.23 -0.78
N ARG A 158 -18.21 14.45 -0.65
CA ARG A 158 -17.18 13.58 -1.26
C ARG A 158 -17.20 12.15 -0.73
N ALA A 159 -17.32 11.97 0.59
CA ALA A 159 -17.37 10.64 1.19
C ALA A 159 -18.61 9.88 0.72
N LEU A 160 -19.78 10.52 0.78
CA LEU A 160 -21.05 9.92 0.34
C LEU A 160 -21.03 9.57 -1.16
N ALA A 161 -20.48 10.44 -2.02
CA ALA A 161 -20.37 10.20 -3.45
C ALA A 161 -19.41 9.03 -3.80
N SER A 162 -18.47 8.71 -2.91
CA SER A 162 -17.48 7.65 -3.13
C SER A 162 -18.00 6.24 -2.79
N VAL A 163 -18.95 6.11 -1.85
CA VAL A 163 -19.36 4.81 -1.27
C VAL A 163 -19.77 3.79 -2.33
N ALA A 164 -20.70 4.15 -3.22
CA ALA A 164 -21.27 3.19 -4.16
C ALA A 164 -20.20 2.58 -5.07
N LYS A 165 -19.33 3.42 -5.65
CA LYS A 165 -18.27 2.97 -6.57
C LYS A 165 -17.18 2.17 -5.88
N LEU A 166 -16.84 2.52 -4.64
CA LEU A 166 -15.84 1.80 -3.86
C LEU A 166 -16.37 0.47 -3.32
N GLN A 167 -17.66 0.40 -2.97
CA GLN A 167 -18.31 -0.84 -2.53
C GLN A 167 -18.31 -1.91 -3.63
N GLU A 168 -18.42 -1.52 -4.90
CA GLU A 168 -18.39 -2.45 -6.05
C GLU A 168 -17.03 -3.14 -6.25
N LEU A 169 -15.95 -2.66 -5.62
CA LEU A 169 -14.63 -3.26 -5.77
C LEU A 169 -14.50 -4.58 -5.02
N ASN A 170 -15.09 -4.67 -3.82
CA ASN A 170 -15.11 -5.89 -3.04
C ASN A 170 -16.36 -5.95 -2.15
N ASN A 171 -17.26 -6.87 -2.49
CA ASN A 171 -18.52 -7.07 -1.76
C ASN A 171 -18.32 -7.63 -0.34
N ALA A 172 -17.14 -8.17 -0.01
CA ALA A 172 -16.82 -8.67 1.32
C ALA A 172 -16.45 -7.55 2.30
N VAL A 173 -16.03 -6.39 1.81
CA VAL A 173 -15.62 -5.24 2.63
C VAL A 173 -16.78 -4.28 2.78
N VAL A 174 -17.11 -3.90 4.01
CA VAL A 174 -18.18 -2.93 4.26
C VAL A 174 -17.64 -1.51 4.06
N VAL A 175 -18.19 -0.75 3.12
CA VAL A 175 -17.81 0.65 2.88
C VAL A 175 -18.89 1.58 3.44
N GLN A 176 -18.50 2.48 4.35
CA GLN A 176 -19.41 3.43 5.01
C GLN A 176 -18.93 4.87 4.82
N SER A 177 -19.84 5.83 4.92
CA SER A 177 -19.50 7.26 4.91
C SER A 177 -19.83 7.93 6.23
N LEU A 178 -18.94 8.80 6.69
CA LEU A 178 -19.14 9.75 7.79
C LEU A 178 -19.02 11.18 7.24
N THR A 179 -20.12 11.93 7.29
CA THR A 179 -20.20 13.28 6.68
C THR A 179 -20.24 14.40 7.73
N SER A 180 -20.25 14.06 9.01
CA SER A 180 -20.19 15.01 10.12
C SER A 180 -18.75 15.23 10.57
N GLU A 181 -18.49 16.36 11.23
CA GLU A 181 -17.21 16.62 11.89
C GLU A 181 -16.79 15.43 12.78
N LEU A 182 -15.52 15.06 12.65
CA LEU A 182 -14.93 13.95 13.37
C LEU A 182 -14.60 14.35 14.82
N THR A 183 -14.96 13.51 15.78
CA THR A 183 -14.52 13.66 17.18
C THR A 183 -13.46 12.62 17.49
N LYS A 184 -12.56 12.92 18.43
CA LYS A 184 -11.50 11.99 18.84
C LYS A 184 -12.06 10.67 19.37
N GLU A 185 -13.20 10.70 20.05
CA GLU A 185 -13.86 9.49 20.58
C GLU A 185 -14.31 8.56 19.46
N LYS A 186 -14.63 9.09 18.28
CA LYS A 186 -15.01 8.28 17.12
C LYS A 186 -13.82 7.49 16.57
N LEU A 187 -12.58 7.90 16.84
CA LEU A 187 -11.37 7.20 16.41
C LEU A 187 -11.21 5.84 17.09
N ALA A 188 -11.77 5.67 18.30
CA ALA A 188 -11.71 4.42 19.06
C ALA A 188 -12.46 3.25 18.41
N ASP A 189 -13.28 3.52 17.40
CA ASP A 189 -13.97 2.48 16.63
C ASP A 189 -13.06 1.79 15.59
N PHE A 190 -11.83 2.28 15.40
CA PHE A 190 -10.94 1.85 14.31
C PHE A 190 -9.59 1.35 14.84
N GLN A 191 -9.00 0.38 14.12
CA GLN A 191 -7.64 -0.09 14.38
C GLN A 191 -6.57 0.79 13.72
N ALA A 192 -6.90 1.40 12.57
CA ALA A 192 -6.04 2.34 11.88
C ALA A 192 -6.84 3.53 11.36
N VAL A 193 -6.26 4.73 11.48
CA VAL A 193 -6.85 5.98 11.01
C VAL A 193 -5.86 6.69 10.09
N VAL A 194 -6.36 7.14 8.93
CA VAL A 194 -5.57 7.83 7.92
C VAL A 194 -6.14 9.22 7.67
N PHE A 195 -5.28 10.23 7.66
CA PHE A 195 -5.66 11.61 7.40
C PHE A 195 -4.91 12.16 6.18
N THR A 196 -5.65 12.63 5.17
CA THR A 196 -5.09 13.14 3.90
C THR A 196 -5.15 14.66 3.75
N ASP A 197 -6.04 15.33 4.48
CA ASP A 197 -6.25 16.77 4.42
C ASP A 197 -6.73 17.28 5.80
N ILE A 198 -5.80 17.39 6.74
CA ILE A 198 -6.04 17.84 8.12
C ILE A 198 -5.01 18.89 8.51
N SER A 199 -5.42 19.89 9.31
CA SER A 199 -4.48 20.86 9.85
C SER A 199 -3.51 20.21 10.84
N LEU A 200 -2.28 20.72 10.91
CA LEU A 200 -1.27 20.20 11.83
C LEU A 200 -1.73 20.18 13.30
N GLU A 201 -2.47 21.21 13.73
CA GLU A 201 -3.01 21.29 15.09
C GLU A 201 -3.96 20.13 15.41
N LYS A 202 -4.95 19.88 14.54
CA LYS A 202 -5.88 18.75 14.72
C LYS A 202 -5.17 17.40 14.55
N ALA A 203 -4.20 17.31 13.65
CA ALA A 203 -3.41 16.09 13.46
C ALA A 203 -2.66 15.70 14.74
N ILE A 204 -2.04 16.68 15.41
CA ILE A 204 -1.38 16.47 16.70
C ILE A 204 -2.40 16.03 17.75
N GLU A 205 -3.56 16.70 17.85
CA GLU A 205 -4.62 16.33 18.80
C GLU A 205 -5.08 14.88 18.62
N TYR A 206 -5.38 14.47 17.38
CA TYR A 206 -5.85 13.13 17.07
C TYR A 206 -4.75 12.09 17.26
N ASN A 207 -3.51 12.39 16.88
CA ASN A 207 -2.40 11.50 17.09
C ASN A 207 -2.11 11.28 18.59
N ASP A 208 -2.09 12.34 19.41
CA ASP A 208 -1.93 12.24 20.86
C ASP A 208 -3.01 11.30 21.47
N TYR A 209 -4.26 11.40 20.99
CA TYR A 209 -5.35 10.51 21.39
C TYR A 209 -5.10 9.05 20.95
N CYS A 210 -4.77 8.84 19.66
CA CYS A 210 -4.52 7.51 19.11
C CYS A 210 -3.35 6.78 19.79
N HIS A 211 -2.24 7.49 20.01
CA HIS A 211 -1.02 6.97 20.62
C HIS A 211 -1.23 6.54 22.09
N SER A 212 -2.07 7.27 22.82
CA SER A 212 -2.36 7.00 24.24
C SER A 212 -3.58 6.10 24.49
N HIS A 213 -4.27 5.67 23.43
CA HIS A 213 -5.42 4.79 23.55
C HIS A 213 -5.01 3.35 23.89
N GLU A 214 -5.92 2.62 24.57
CA GLU A 214 -5.78 1.19 24.86
C GLU A 214 -7.03 0.45 24.35
N PRO A 215 -6.92 -0.42 23.32
CA PRO A 215 -5.70 -0.73 22.55
C PRO A 215 -5.22 0.46 21.71
N THR A 216 -3.93 0.52 21.39
CA THR A 216 -3.39 1.63 20.59
C THR A 216 -4.00 1.66 19.18
N ILE A 217 -4.29 2.86 18.69
CA ILE A 217 -4.85 3.08 17.35
C ILE A 217 -3.69 3.52 16.45
N ALA A 218 -3.47 2.84 15.33
CA ALA A 218 -2.45 3.24 14.39
C ALA A 218 -2.86 4.54 13.68
N PHE A 219 -1.97 5.52 13.68
CA PHE A 219 -2.19 6.83 13.09
C PHE A 219 -1.28 7.04 11.88
N ILE A 220 -1.86 7.45 10.75
CA ILE A 220 -1.12 7.82 9.55
C ILE A 220 -1.60 9.19 9.07
N LYS A 221 -0.66 10.12 8.89
CA LYS A 221 -0.91 11.41 8.21
C LYS A 221 -0.16 11.40 6.88
N THR A 222 -0.85 11.74 5.81
CA THR A 222 -0.22 11.89 4.50
C THR A 222 -0.77 13.09 3.77
N GLU A 223 0.04 13.70 2.91
CA GLU A 223 -0.40 14.81 2.08
C GLU A 223 0.32 14.77 0.73
N VAL A 224 -0.41 15.11 -0.33
CA VAL A 224 0.13 15.38 -1.67
C VAL A 224 -0.13 16.83 -1.99
N ARG A 225 0.94 17.57 -2.31
CA ARG A 225 0.96 19.00 -2.55
C ARG A 225 1.72 19.25 -3.87
N GLY A 226 1.02 19.10 -4.98
CA GLY A 226 1.58 19.21 -6.33
C GLY A 226 2.51 18.04 -6.62
N LEU A 227 3.79 18.34 -6.83
CA LEU A 227 4.86 17.35 -7.07
C LEU A 227 5.57 16.91 -5.79
N PHE A 228 5.04 17.26 -4.63
CA PHE A 228 5.61 16.97 -3.34
C PHE A 228 4.63 16.11 -2.55
N GLY A 229 5.14 15.21 -1.73
CA GLY A 229 4.31 14.47 -0.79
C GLY A 229 5.03 14.15 0.51
N SER A 230 4.23 13.89 1.54
CA SER A 230 4.71 13.49 2.85
C SER A 230 3.86 12.34 3.42
N VAL A 231 4.49 11.48 4.21
CA VAL A 231 3.84 10.48 5.06
C VAL A 231 4.48 10.53 6.44
N PHE A 232 3.64 10.44 7.47
CA PHE A 232 4.00 10.21 8.84
C PHE A 232 3.22 9.01 9.38
N CYS A 233 3.92 8.08 10.03
CA CYS A 233 3.34 6.89 10.66
C CYS A 233 3.65 6.87 12.16
N ASP A 234 2.64 6.57 12.96
CA ASP A 234 2.73 6.29 14.39
C ASP A 234 1.83 5.11 14.75
N PHE A 235 2.45 3.95 15.00
CA PHE A 235 1.72 2.72 15.35
C PHE A 235 1.75 2.43 16.86
N GLY A 236 2.09 3.45 17.66
CA GLY A 236 2.06 3.37 19.10
C GLY A 236 3.42 3.18 19.77
N PRO A 237 3.42 3.23 21.11
CA PRO A 237 4.64 3.17 21.90
C PRO A 237 5.32 1.80 21.85
N GLU A 238 4.59 0.73 21.50
CA GLU A 238 5.11 -0.63 21.38
C GLU A 238 4.40 -1.38 20.24
N PHE A 239 5.00 -1.38 19.05
CA PHE A 239 4.47 -2.07 17.87
C PHE A 239 5.32 -3.30 17.53
N THR A 240 4.70 -4.48 17.51
CA THR A 240 5.39 -5.74 17.20
C THR A 240 5.30 -6.06 15.71
N VAL A 241 6.45 -6.12 15.05
CA VAL A 241 6.62 -6.61 13.68
C VAL A 241 6.99 -8.10 13.73
N PHE A 242 6.11 -8.95 13.21
CA PHE A 242 6.27 -10.41 13.21
C PHE A 242 7.17 -10.93 12.09
N ASP A 243 7.23 -10.18 10.99
CA ASP A 243 8.00 -10.50 9.80
C ASP A 243 8.50 -9.19 9.21
N VAL A 244 9.80 -8.94 9.27
CA VAL A 244 10.39 -7.63 8.98
C VAL A 244 10.58 -7.42 7.48
N ASP A 245 11.01 -8.45 6.78
CA ASP A 245 11.44 -8.39 5.38
C ASP A 245 10.42 -9.02 4.42
N GLY A 246 9.55 -9.91 4.89
CA GLY A 246 8.61 -10.62 4.03
C GLY A 246 9.15 -11.87 3.37
N GLU A 247 10.45 -12.12 3.50
CA GLU A 247 11.13 -13.22 2.83
C GLU A 247 10.80 -14.53 3.54
N GLU A 248 10.74 -15.62 2.78
CA GLU A 248 10.53 -16.94 3.38
C GLU A 248 11.69 -17.28 4.33
N ALA A 249 11.38 -18.00 5.42
CA ALA A 249 12.41 -18.46 6.33
C ALA A 249 13.37 -19.40 5.59
N HIS A 250 14.66 -19.08 5.59
CA HIS A 250 15.64 -19.93 4.92
C HIS A 250 15.67 -21.32 5.55
N THR A 251 15.81 -22.35 4.71
CA THR A 251 15.92 -23.74 5.16
C THR A 251 17.15 -24.40 4.55
N GLY A 252 17.69 -25.39 5.24
CA GLY A 252 18.82 -26.19 4.78
C GLY A 252 18.68 -27.64 5.21
N ILE A 253 19.14 -28.56 4.36
CA ILE A 253 19.21 -29.98 4.69
C ILE A 253 20.57 -30.27 5.31
N ILE A 254 20.57 -30.88 6.48
CA ILE A 254 21.78 -31.11 7.28
C ILE A 254 22.52 -32.34 6.74
N ALA A 255 23.81 -32.16 6.45
CA ALA A 255 24.73 -33.22 6.08
C ALA A 255 25.48 -33.77 7.29
N SER A 256 25.87 -32.91 8.24
CA SER A 256 26.54 -33.33 9.48
C SER A 256 26.51 -32.28 10.58
N VAL A 257 26.57 -32.71 11.83
CA VAL A 257 26.76 -31.86 13.01
C VAL A 257 27.89 -32.42 13.87
N SER A 258 28.86 -31.58 14.25
CA SER A 258 29.95 -31.98 15.16
C SER A 258 29.53 -31.87 16.64
N ASN A 259 29.97 -32.79 17.49
CA ASN A 259 29.90 -32.64 18.96
C ASN A 259 31.07 -31.78 19.47
N ASP A 260 30.97 -30.45 19.30
CA ASP A 260 32.03 -29.49 19.68
C ASP A 260 31.42 -28.20 20.28
N ASN A 261 32.28 -27.27 20.69
CA ASN A 261 31.94 -25.95 21.22
C ASN A 261 32.87 -24.86 20.60
N PRO A 262 32.43 -24.15 19.53
CA PRO A 262 31.10 -24.19 18.93
C PRO A 262 30.91 -25.38 17.96
N ALA A 263 29.70 -25.90 17.88
CA ALA A 263 29.37 -26.99 16.97
C ALA A 263 29.33 -26.53 15.50
N LEU A 264 30.05 -27.19 14.61
CA LEU A 264 29.96 -26.98 13.17
C LEU A 264 28.77 -27.79 12.59
N VAL A 265 27.88 -27.09 11.90
CA VAL A 265 26.79 -27.68 11.11
C VAL A 265 27.14 -27.50 9.64
N SER A 266 27.16 -28.60 8.90
CA SER A 266 27.31 -28.60 7.44
C SER A 266 26.00 -29.02 6.80
N CYS A 267 25.59 -28.32 5.75
CA CYS A 267 24.41 -28.62 4.94
C CYS A 267 24.81 -29.22 3.60
N VAL A 268 23.84 -29.79 2.88
CA VAL A 268 24.06 -30.38 1.55
C VAL A 268 24.43 -29.29 0.54
N ASP A 269 25.41 -29.57 -0.33
CA ASP A 269 26.00 -28.61 -1.26
C ASP A 269 25.11 -28.22 -2.48
N ASP A 270 23.90 -28.78 -2.57
CA ASP A 270 23.00 -28.59 -3.73
C ASP A 270 22.37 -27.18 -3.76
N GLU A 271 22.12 -26.58 -2.58
CA GLU A 271 21.58 -25.22 -2.45
C GLU A 271 22.44 -24.41 -1.47
N ARG A 272 22.75 -23.16 -1.83
CA ARG A 272 23.54 -22.26 -0.97
C ARG A 272 22.66 -21.77 0.17
N LEU A 273 23.15 -21.89 1.40
CA LEU A 273 22.54 -21.27 2.56
C LEU A 273 22.66 -19.75 2.46
N GLU A 274 21.56 -19.06 2.79
CA GLU A 274 21.49 -17.60 2.83
C GLU A 274 21.46 -17.06 4.27
N PHE A 275 21.75 -17.91 5.26
CA PHE A 275 21.81 -17.50 6.66
C PHE A 275 22.89 -16.44 6.90
N GLN A 276 22.64 -15.56 7.87
CA GLN A 276 23.56 -14.51 8.30
C GLN A 276 24.02 -14.72 9.75
N ASP A 277 25.17 -14.15 10.09
CA ASP A 277 25.69 -14.18 11.46
C ASP A 277 24.71 -13.48 12.41
N GLY A 278 24.30 -14.21 13.45
CA GLY A 278 23.34 -13.75 14.43
C GLY A 278 21.90 -14.23 14.22
N ASP A 279 21.62 -14.90 13.09
CA ASP A 279 20.33 -15.55 12.87
C ASP A 279 20.04 -16.61 13.94
N LEU A 280 18.76 -16.81 14.22
CA LEU A 280 18.27 -17.91 15.03
C LEU A 280 17.77 -19.03 14.12
N VAL A 281 18.08 -20.27 14.47
CA VAL A 281 17.60 -21.44 13.74
C VAL A 281 17.01 -22.49 14.68
N VAL A 282 16.11 -23.30 14.15
CA VAL A 282 15.62 -24.53 14.79
C VAL A 282 15.92 -25.73 13.92
N PHE A 283 15.97 -26.88 14.57
CA PHE A 283 16.28 -28.16 13.96
C PHE A 283 15.07 -29.09 14.06
N SER A 284 14.86 -29.88 13.02
CA SER A 284 13.90 -30.97 13.01
C SER A 284 14.50 -32.18 12.31
N GLU A 285 13.97 -33.37 12.59
CA GLU A 285 14.36 -34.62 11.92
C GLU A 285 15.85 -34.99 12.02
N VAL A 286 16.57 -34.46 13.01
CA VAL A 286 17.99 -34.80 13.25
C VAL A 286 18.07 -36.15 13.96
N HIS A 287 18.67 -37.16 13.33
CA HIS A 287 18.88 -38.48 13.94
C HIS A 287 20.24 -38.55 14.65
N GLY A 288 20.28 -39.25 15.79
CA GLY A 288 21.48 -39.40 16.62
C GLY A 288 21.68 -38.28 17.66
N MET A 289 21.34 -37.04 17.30
CA MET A 289 21.47 -35.84 18.16
C MET A 289 20.08 -35.25 18.49
N LYS A 290 19.31 -35.96 19.32
CA LYS A 290 17.88 -35.68 19.56
C LYS A 290 17.63 -34.35 20.28
N GLU A 291 18.62 -33.88 21.02
CA GLU A 291 18.60 -32.64 21.78
C GLU A 291 18.37 -31.42 20.87
N LEU A 292 18.76 -31.51 19.59
CA LEU A 292 18.51 -30.44 18.62
C LEU A 292 17.03 -30.35 18.19
N ASN A 293 16.26 -31.45 18.25
CA ASN A 293 14.85 -31.47 17.82
C ASN A 293 13.86 -30.94 18.89
N ASP A 294 14.35 -30.15 19.85
CA ASP A 294 13.56 -29.61 20.96
C ASP A 294 12.74 -28.36 20.59
N GLY A 295 12.86 -27.87 19.35
CA GLY A 295 12.22 -26.64 18.88
C GLY A 295 12.80 -25.36 19.48
N LYS A 296 13.92 -25.45 20.21
CA LYS A 296 14.56 -24.28 20.83
C LYS A 296 15.36 -23.48 19.80
N PRO A 297 15.16 -22.15 19.71
CA PRO A 297 15.96 -21.29 18.85
C PRO A 297 17.43 -21.27 19.26
N ARG A 298 18.34 -21.40 18.28
CA ARG A 298 19.79 -21.41 18.47
C ARG A 298 20.45 -20.37 17.58
N LYS A 299 21.35 -19.58 18.15
CA LYS A 299 22.05 -18.52 17.41
C LYS A 299 23.22 -19.07 16.62
N ILE A 300 23.41 -18.59 15.40
CA ILE A 300 24.47 -19.03 14.51
C ILE A 300 25.56 -17.96 14.31
N LYS A 301 26.77 -18.42 13.95
CA LYS A 301 27.94 -17.60 13.59
C LYS A 301 28.77 -18.25 12.51
N ASN A 302 29.68 -17.49 11.90
CA ASN A 302 30.55 -17.93 10.81
C ASN A 302 29.74 -18.58 9.67
N ALA A 303 28.58 -18.00 9.36
CA ALA A 303 27.72 -18.48 8.29
C ALA A 303 28.45 -18.38 6.95
N SER A 304 28.39 -19.46 6.20
CA SER A 304 28.99 -19.64 4.88
C SER A 304 27.97 -20.35 3.99
N ALA A 305 28.30 -20.48 2.69
CA ALA A 305 27.38 -21.04 1.71
C ALA A 305 26.85 -22.45 2.05
N TYR A 306 27.58 -23.23 2.85
CA TYR A 306 27.22 -24.63 3.15
C TYR A 306 27.40 -25.00 4.62
N SER A 307 27.84 -24.08 5.47
CA SER A 307 28.07 -24.38 6.88
C SER A 307 27.93 -23.16 7.76
N PHE A 308 27.65 -23.39 9.03
CA PHE A 308 27.65 -22.38 10.07
C PHE A 308 28.02 -23.05 11.41
N THR A 309 28.33 -22.23 12.40
CA THR A 309 28.61 -22.69 13.77
C THR A 309 27.49 -22.30 14.72
N LEU A 310 27.14 -23.20 15.65
CA LEU A 310 26.15 -22.93 16.70
C LEU A 310 26.81 -22.27 17.90
N GLU A 311 26.20 -21.23 18.43
CA GLU A 311 26.54 -20.67 19.75
C GLU A 311 25.99 -21.53 20.90
N GLU A 312 26.23 -22.84 20.84
CA GLU A 312 25.83 -23.81 21.85
C GLU A 312 26.86 -24.95 21.97
N ASP A 313 27.08 -25.42 23.20
CA ASP A 313 27.98 -26.54 23.48
C ASP A 313 27.25 -27.87 23.25
N THR A 314 27.67 -28.59 22.21
CA THR A 314 27.07 -29.89 21.83
C THR A 314 27.91 -31.08 22.27
N THR A 315 28.96 -30.87 23.07
CA THR A 315 29.89 -31.92 23.52
C THR A 315 29.18 -33.04 24.30
N ASN A 316 28.11 -32.70 25.02
CA ASN A 316 27.33 -33.64 25.83
C ASN A 316 26.12 -34.24 25.10
N TYR A 317 25.90 -33.89 23.82
CA TYR A 317 24.76 -34.39 23.05
C TYR A 317 25.04 -35.79 22.48
N GLY A 318 24.00 -36.48 22.03
CA GLY A 318 24.16 -37.67 21.20
C GLY A 318 24.97 -37.39 19.92
N SER A 319 25.65 -38.40 19.38
CA SER A 319 26.41 -38.25 18.13
C SER A 319 25.46 -38.20 16.93
N TYR A 320 25.69 -37.25 16.02
CA TYR A 320 24.91 -37.16 14.78
C TYR A 320 25.02 -38.45 13.95
N GLU A 321 23.88 -38.93 13.45
CA GLU A 321 23.83 -40.12 12.59
C GLU A 321 23.50 -39.77 11.13
N LYS A 322 22.38 -39.07 10.89
CA LYS A 322 21.88 -38.72 9.55
C LYS A 322 20.67 -37.77 9.60
N GLY A 323 20.33 -37.24 8.43
CA GLY A 323 19.12 -36.44 8.22
C GLY A 323 19.18 -35.11 8.95
N GLY A 324 18.03 -34.44 9.01
CA GLY A 324 17.87 -33.17 9.69
C GLY A 324 17.60 -32.03 8.73
N ILE A 325 16.71 -31.14 9.17
CA ILE A 325 16.41 -29.88 8.51
C ILE A 325 16.72 -28.77 9.52
N VAL A 326 17.39 -27.73 9.04
CA VAL A 326 17.55 -26.48 9.78
C VAL A 326 16.65 -25.43 9.14
N THR A 327 15.93 -24.68 9.97
CA THR A 327 15.01 -23.62 9.54
C THR A 327 15.29 -22.34 10.32
N GLN A 328 15.42 -21.21 9.61
CA GLN A 328 15.56 -19.89 10.20
C GLN A 328 14.30 -19.53 10.99
N ILE A 329 14.49 -18.88 12.14
CA ILE A 329 13.42 -18.22 12.87
C ILE A 329 13.50 -16.73 12.59
N LYS A 330 12.42 -16.20 12.00
CA LYS A 330 12.22 -14.77 11.86
C LYS A 330 11.98 -14.17 13.25
N GLN A 331 12.92 -13.34 13.70
CA GLN A 331 12.80 -12.66 14.99
C GLN A 331 11.76 -11.55 14.90
N GLN A 332 10.89 -11.48 15.90
CA GLN A 332 9.96 -10.37 16.03
C GLN A 332 10.73 -9.11 16.42
N LYS A 333 10.42 -7.98 15.80
CA LYS A 333 11.03 -6.69 16.09
C LYS A 333 9.99 -5.77 16.73
N VAL A 334 10.31 -5.22 17.88
CA VAL A 334 9.48 -4.20 18.54
C VAL A 334 9.96 -2.82 18.11
N LEU A 335 9.04 -2.00 17.62
CA LEU A 335 9.26 -0.61 17.23
C LEU A 335 8.51 0.31 18.18
N ASN A 336 9.18 1.36 18.66
CA ASN A 336 8.60 2.34 19.56
C ASN A 336 8.40 3.65 18.80
N PHE A 337 7.20 3.89 18.30
CA PHE A 337 6.90 5.12 17.57
C PHE A 337 6.83 6.31 18.54
N LYS A 338 7.14 7.51 18.02
CA LYS A 338 6.98 8.75 18.77
C LYS A 338 5.66 9.37 18.36
N PRO A 339 4.92 10.00 19.28
CA PRO A 339 3.76 10.80 18.90
C PRO A 339 4.23 11.97 18.01
N LEU A 340 3.41 12.37 17.05
CA LEU A 340 3.64 13.43 16.07
C LEU A 340 4.17 14.70 16.72
N ARG A 341 3.63 15.09 17.88
CA ARG A 341 4.09 16.26 18.65
C ARG A 341 5.58 16.20 18.98
N GLU A 342 6.05 15.05 19.44
CA GLU A 342 7.45 14.82 19.78
C GLU A 342 8.28 14.67 18.50
N ALA A 343 7.79 13.87 17.55
CA ALA A 343 8.46 13.60 16.29
C ALA A 343 8.71 14.86 15.44
N LEU A 344 7.85 15.89 15.53
CA LEU A 344 8.08 17.18 14.85
C LEU A 344 9.31 17.93 15.39
N SER A 345 9.67 17.73 16.66
CA SER A 345 10.84 18.36 17.27
C SER A 345 12.06 17.44 17.20
N ASP A 346 11.86 16.15 17.47
CA ASP A 346 12.90 15.11 17.44
C ASP A 346 12.58 14.10 16.34
N LYS A 347 12.83 14.54 15.10
CA LYS A 347 12.47 13.88 13.83
C LYS A 347 13.15 12.54 13.58
N GLY A 348 14.22 12.23 14.32
CA GLY A 348 15.07 11.08 14.03
C GLY A 348 15.68 11.15 12.63
N ASP A 349 16.03 9.99 12.08
CA ASP A 349 16.54 9.88 10.71
C ASP A 349 15.38 9.89 9.71
N PHE A 350 15.51 10.72 8.66
CA PHE A 350 14.56 10.70 7.55
C PHE A 350 14.79 9.48 6.67
N LEU A 351 13.70 8.82 6.29
CA LEU A 351 13.74 7.80 5.25
C LEU A 351 14.02 8.47 3.90
N LEU A 352 15.18 8.17 3.30
CA LEU A 352 15.59 8.73 2.02
C LEU A 352 14.84 8.03 0.87
N SER A 353 14.05 8.80 0.12
CA SER A 353 13.39 8.35 -1.11
C SER A 353 14.32 8.34 -2.33
N ASP A 354 15.30 9.25 -2.35
CA ASP A 354 16.30 9.38 -3.41
C ASP A 354 17.65 9.76 -2.80
N PHE A 355 18.64 8.87 -2.94
CA PHE A 355 19.98 9.07 -2.39
C PHE A 355 20.75 10.23 -3.05
N ALA A 356 20.31 10.71 -4.22
CA ALA A 356 20.87 11.92 -4.84
C ALA A 356 20.31 13.22 -4.24
N LYS A 357 19.28 13.13 -3.38
CA LYS A 357 18.48 14.24 -2.86
C LYS A 357 18.48 14.28 -1.32
N PHE A 358 19.61 13.99 -0.68
CA PHE A 358 19.72 13.89 0.78
C PHE A 358 19.37 15.18 1.54
N ASP A 359 19.46 16.35 0.89
CA ASP A 359 19.09 17.66 1.44
C ASP A 359 17.58 17.95 1.39
N ARG A 360 16.80 17.14 0.65
CA ARG A 360 15.37 17.39 0.44
C ARG A 360 14.50 17.11 1.67
N PRO A 361 14.59 15.95 2.34
CA PRO A 361 13.64 15.62 3.40
C PRO A 361 13.60 16.66 4.55
N PRO A 362 14.74 17.16 5.07
CA PRO A 362 14.71 18.20 6.10
C PRO A 362 14.07 19.51 5.62
N LEU A 363 14.32 19.93 4.37
CA LEU A 363 13.72 21.14 3.82
C LEU A 363 12.21 20.97 3.59
N LEU A 364 11.79 19.81 3.10
CA LEU A 364 10.36 19.51 2.91
C LEU A 364 9.63 19.40 4.24
N HIS A 365 10.27 18.85 5.28
CA HIS A 365 9.73 18.85 6.64
C HIS A 365 9.35 20.24 7.13
N LEU A 366 10.21 21.25 6.88
CA LEU A 366 9.87 22.65 7.16
C LEU A 366 8.82 23.21 6.20
N ALA A 367 8.87 22.86 4.91
CA ALA A 367 7.94 23.38 3.91
C ALA A 367 6.48 22.99 4.18
N PHE A 368 6.23 21.74 4.58
CA PHE A 368 4.88 21.27 4.95
C PHE A 368 4.36 21.99 6.21
N GLN A 369 5.19 22.15 7.24
CA GLN A 369 4.81 22.92 8.43
C GLN A 369 4.56 24.41 8.13
N ALA A 370 5.38 24.99 7.26
CA ALA A 370 5.19 26.37 6.81
C ALA A 370 3.90 26.55 6.01
N LEU A 371 3.48 25.54 5.25
CA LEU A 371 2.20 25.55 4.55
C LEU A 371 1.03 25.57 5.53
N ASP A 372 1.05 24.73 6.55
CA ASP A 372 0.05 24.75 7.63
C ASP A 372 -0.06 26.13 8.28
N LYS A 373 1.08 26.75 8.62
CA LYS A 373 1.11 28.11 9.19
C LYS A 373 0.61 29.18 8.20
N PHE A 374 0.98 29.07 6.93
CA PHE A 374 0.47 29.98 5.88
C PHE A 374 -1.05 29.91 5.81
N MET A 375 -1.61 28.69 5.80
CA MET A 375 -3.06 28.48 5.76
C MET A 375 -3.76 28.98 7.03
N SER A 376 -3.16 28.81 8.21
CA SER A 376 -3.75 29.34 9.45
C SER A 376 -3.80 30.86 9.48
N GLU A 377 -2.80 31.54 8.89
CA GLU A 377 -2.74 33.00 8.84
C GLU A 377 -3.66 33.62 7.77
N LEU A 378 -3.78 32.98 6.60
CA LEU A 378 -4.47 33.57 5.45
C LEU A 378 -5.81 32.91 5.12
N GLY A 379 -6.13 31.76 5.71
CA GLY A 379 -7.37 31.03 5.45
C GLY A 379 -7.47 30.46 4.03
N ARG A 380 -6.35 30.36 3.31
CA ARG A 380 -6.28 29.82 1.95
C ARG A 380 -4.90 29.25 1.63
N PHE A 381 -4.84 28.39 0.60
CA PHE A 381 -3.57 27.98 0.01
C PHE A 381 -2.88 29.15 -0.72
N PRO A 382 -1.55 29.08 -0.90
CA PRO A 382 -0.83 29.87 -1.89
C PRO A 382 -1.49 29.76 -3.28
N ILE A 383 -1.61 30.89 -3.97
CA ILE A 383 -2.19 30.94 -5.31
C ILE A 383 -1.10 30.58 -6.34
N PRO A 384 -1.37 29.62 -7.24
CA PRO A 384 -0.43 29.22 -8.29
C PRO A 384 0.06 30.41 -9.14
N GLY A 385 1.37 30.51 -9.33
CA GLY A 385 2.00 31.59 -10.13
C GLY A 385 2.10 32.96 -9.45
N VAL A 386 1.59 33.13 -8.22
CA VAL A 386 1.65 34.41 -7.50
C VAL A 386 2.93 34.47 -6.66
N GLU A 387 3.85 35.37 -7.05
CA GLU A 387 5.17 35.46 -6.42
C GLU A 387 5.12 35.92 -4.96
N ASP A 388 4.20 36.84 -4.61
CA ASP A 388 4.05 37.34 -3.24
C ASP A 388 3.69 36.23 -2.24
N ASP A 389 2.82 35.30 -2.65
CA ASP A 389 2.45 34.14 -1.84
C ASP A 389 3.64 33.18 -1.66
N ALA A 390 4.41 32.94 -2.73
CA ALA A 390 5.62 32.13 -2.66
C ALA A 390 6.68 32.75 -1.76
N GLN A 391 6.89 34.06 -1.84
CA GLN A 391 7.83 34.78 -0.97
C GLN A 391 7.38 34.75 0.49
N LYS A 392 6.07 34.86 0.76
CA LYS A 392 5.56 34.72 2.11
C LYS A 392 5.79 33.32 2.67
N LEU A 393 5.57 32.25 1.89
CA LEU A 393 5.90 30.88 2.32
C LEU A 393 7.40 30.73 2.59
N ILE A 394 8.26 31.24 1.71
CA ILE A 394 9.72 31.20 1.88
C ILE A 394 10.15 31.93 3.16
N ALA A 395 9.54 33.10 3.45
CA ALA A 395 9.80 33.83 4.69
C ALA A 395 9.42 32.99 5.92
N ILE A 396 8.25 32.33 5.91
CA ILE A 396 7.84 31.45 7.01
C ILE A 396 8.83 30.30 7.22
N VAL A 397 9.27 29.63 6.14
CA VAL A 397 10.28 28.56 6.23
C VAL A 397 11.60 29.08 6.78
N THR A 398 12.02 30.28 6.35
CA THR A 398 13.25 30.91 6.82
C THR A 398 13.19 31.22 8.31
N ASP A 399 12.08 31.80 8.78
CA ASP A 399 11.86 32.11 10.19
C ASP A 399 11.83 30.83 11.05
N MET A 400 11.22 29.75 10.56
CA MET A 400 11.21 28.44 11.23
C MET A 400 12.63 27.85 11.32
N ASN A 401 13.37 27.88 10.22
CA ASN A 401 14.75 27.39 10.17
C ASN A 401 15.68 28.18 11.11
N ASP A 402 15.55 29.51 11.12
CA ASP A 402 16.31 30.39 12.01
C ASP A 402 16.01 30.15 13.50
N SER A 403 14.78 29.68 13.81
CA SER A 403 14.35 29.33 15.17
C SER A 403 14.72 27.90 15.58
N SER A 404 15.29 27.08 14.68
CA SER A 404 15.54 25.64 14.89
C SER A 404 16.82 25.33 15.67
N GLY A 405 17.58 26.34 16.11
CA GLY A 405 18.79 26.13 16.93
C GLY A 405 19.85 25.28 16.21
N ASP A 406 20.29 24.20 16.86
CA ASP A 406 21.32 23.28 16.32
C ASP A 406 20.82 22.43 15.14
N ASP A 407 19.50 22.32 14.95
CA ASP A 407 18.86 21.60 13.84
C ASP A 407 18.69 22.43 12.56
N LYS A 408 19.23 23.66 12.56
CA LYS A 408 19.14 24.59 11.46
C LYS A 408 19.78 24.03 10.18
N LEU A 409 19.07 24.15 9.07
CA LEU A 409 19.59 23.84 7.74
C LEU A 409 20.56 24.93 7.29
N ASP A 410 21.73 24.52 6.82
CA ASP A 410 22.76 25.41 6.27
C ASP A 410 22.29 26.17 5.02
N ALA A 411 21.47 25.51 4.20
CA ALA A 411 21.01 26.07 2.93
C ALA A 411 19.50 25.84 2.75
N ILE A 412 18.78 26.94 2.54
CA ILE A 412 17.38 26.92 2.10
C ILE A 412 17.37 27.10 0.59
N ASN A 413 16.63 26.23 -0.12
CA ASN A 413 16.48 26.33 -1.58
C ASN A 413 15.19 27.09 -1.94
N PRO A 414 15.25 28.42 -2.19
CA PRO A 414 14.05 29.21 -2.49
C PRO A 414 13.37 28.80 -3.79
N LYS A 415 14.14 28.28 -4.77
CA LYS A 415 13.58 27.81 -6.04
C LYS A 415 12.69 26.58 -5.84
N LEU A 416 13.08 25.68 -4.93
CA LEU A 416 12.25 24.53 -4.55
C LEU A 416 10.98 24.98 -3.83
N LEU A 417 11.13 25.83 -2.81
CA LEU A 417 10.00 26.33 -2.02
C LEU A 417 9.00 27.12 -2.86
N ARG A 418 9.48 27.88 -3.85
CA ARG A 418 8.61 28.54 -4.83
C ARG A 418 7.77 27.55 -5.64
N ARG A 419 8.37 26.45 -6.10
CA ARG A 419 7.65 25.38 -6.82
C ARG A 419 6.65 24.68 -5.90
N PHE A 420 7.02 24.45 -4.64
CA PHE A 420 6.14 23.91 -3.61
C PHE A 420 4.93 24.81 -3.39
N ALA A 421 5.15 26.12 -3.21
CA ALA A 421 4.07 27.10 -3.07
C ALA A 421 3.11 27.08 -4.26
N PHE A 422 3.62 27.07 -5.49
CA PHE A 422 2.76 27.10 -6.68
C PHE A 422 1.90 25.85 -6.84
N GLY A 423 2.41 24.69 -6.43
CA GLY A 423 1.69 23.42 -6.52
C GLY A 423 0.90 23.04 -5.27
N SER A 424 0.93 23.83 -4.20
CA SER A 424 0.51 23.36 -2.87
C SER A 424 -0.96 22.96 -2.77
N ARG A 425 -1.85 23.57 -3.57
CA ARG A 425 -3.28 23.21 -3.59
C ARG A 425 -3.56 21.96 -4.45
N ALA A 426 -2.68 21.62 -5.37
CA ALA A 426 -2.94 20.58 -6.35
C ALA A 426 -2.74 19.20 -5.73
N VAL A 427 -3.68 18.29 -5.98
CA VAL A 427 -3.47 16.85 -5.80
C VAL A 427 -3.36 16.26 -7.19
N LEU A 428 -2.12 15.94 -7.60
CA LEU A 428 -1.84 15.36 -8.90
C LEU A 428 -2.08 13.87 -8.86
N ASN A 429 -2.76 13.34 -9.88
CA ASN A 429 -3.11 11.94 -9.90
C ASN A 429 -1.92 10.96 -9.77
N PRO A 430 -0.79 11.11 -10.51
CA PRO A 430 0.33 10.19 -10.34
C PRO A 430 0.94 10.22 -8.93
N MET A 431 0.92 11.37 -8.27
CA MET A 431 1.39 11.52 -6.90
C MET A 431 0.38 10.92 -5.90
N ALA A 432 -0.92 11.11 -6.14
CA ALA A 432 -1.99 10.51 -5.36
C ALA A 432 -1.94 8.98 -5.43
N ALA A 433 -1.73 8.41 -6.62
CA ALA A 433 -1.54 6.98 -6.80
C ALA A 433 -0.30 6.49 -6.00
N MET A 434 0.88 7.04 -6.29
CA MET A 434 2.11 6.64 -5.58
C MET A 434 1.97 6.69 -4.04
N PHE A 435 1.44 7.78 -3.48
CA PHE A 435 1.25 7.91 -2.04
C PHE A 435 0.09 7.06 -1.52
N GLY A 436 -0.96 6.87 -2.32
CA GLY A 436 -2.08 5.97 -2.03
C GLY A 436 -1.61 4.55 -1.84
N GLY A 437 -0.76 4.04 -2.73
CA GLY A 437 -0.18 2.71 -2.63
C GLY A 437 0.77 2.57 -1.43
N ILE A 438 1.65 3.55 -1.18
CA ILE A 438 2.52 3.55 0.01
C ILE A 438 1.69 3.50 1.29
N VAL A 439 0.72 4.40 1.42
CA VAL A 439 -0.07 4.53 2.66
C VAL A 439 -1.05 3.39 2.83
N GLY A 440 -1.65 2.90 1.74
CA GLY A 440 -2.46 1.67 1.75
C GLY A 440 -1.64 0.51 2.32
N GLN A 441 -0.39 0.37 1.89
CA GLN A 441 0.51 -0.64 2.44
C GLN A 441 0.84 -0.41 3.92
N GLU A 442 1.12 0.82 4.34
CA GLU A 442 1.37 1.14 5.76
C GLU A 442 0.17 0.82 6.66
N VAL A 443 -1.07 0.99 6.18
CA VAL A 443 -2.26 0.54 6.90
C VAL A 443 -2.30 -0.98 7.05
N LEU A 444 -1.98 -1.74 5.98
CA LEU A 444 -1.93 -3.19 6.07
C LEU A 444 -0.85 -3.65 7.05
N LYS A 445 0.32 -2.99 7.07
CA LYS A 445 1.36 -3.25 8.06
C LYS A 445 0.84 -2.98 9.48
N ALA A 446 0.21 -1.83 9.71
CA ALA A 446 -0.37 -1.47 11.00
C ALA A 446 -1.38 -2.51 11.51
N CYS A 447 -2.27 -3.00 10.63
CA CYS A 447 -3.31 -3.95 11.02
C CYS A 447 -2.82 -5.41 11.15
N SER A 448 -1.64 -5.73 10.62
CA SER A 448 -1.15 -7.12 10.59
C SER A 448 0.11 -7.39 11.42
N GLY A 449 0.97 -6.38 11.60
CA GLY A 449 2.34 -6.53 12.08
C GLY A 449 3.26 -7.24 11.09
N LYS A 450 2.91 -7.35 9.81
CA LYS A 450 3.78 -7.89 8.75
C LYS A 450 4.45 -6.76 7.97
N PHE A 451 5.72 -6.96 7.62
CA PHE A 451 6.68 -6.02 7.05
C PHE A 451 7.10 -4.88 7.98
N HIS A 452 8.33 -4.39 7.79
CA HIS A 452 8.80 -3.20 8.48
C HIS A 452 7.99 -1.96 8.03
N PRO A 453 7.37 -1.22 8.97
CA PRO A 453 6.67 0.02 8.64
C PRO A 453 7.62 1.16 8.35
N LEU A 454 7.11 2.18 7.68
CA LEU A 454 7.76 3.48 7.58
C LEU A 454 7.94 4.06 8.99
N PHE A 455 9.17 4.46 9.32
CA PHE A 455 9.53 4.90 10.66
C PHE A 455 10.44 6.15 10.60
N GLN A 456 9.94 7.39 10.72
CA GLN A 456 8.53 7.78 10.89
C GLN A 456 8.07 8.82 9.88
N PHE A 457 8.99 9.61 9.32
CA PHE A 457 8.70 10.57 8.26
C PHE A 457 9.28 10.12 6.92
N PHE A 458 8.48 10.27 5.87
CA PHE A 458 8.89 10.09 4.49
C PHE A 458 8.49 11.31 3.67
N TYR A 459 9.45 11.81 2.89
CA TYR A 459 9.23 12.92 1.98
C TYR A 459 9.68 12.53 0.58
N PHE A 460 8.93 12.98 -0.42
CA PHE A 460 9.26 12.77 -1.81
C PHE A 460 8.93 14.01 -2.64
N ASP A 461 9.75 14.23 -3.67
CA ASP A 461 9.46 15.19 -4.71
C ASP A 461 9.79 14.65 -6.10
N SER A 462 9.01 15.06 -7.09
CA SER A 462 9.26 14.81 -8.51
C SER A 462 9.34 16.14 -9.27
N VAL A 463 10.14 17.10 -8.79
CA VAL A 463 10.27 18.40 -9.47
C VAL A 463 10.91 18.32 -10.86
N GLU A 464 11.55 17.20 -11.19
CA GLU A 464 12.07 16.88 -12.53
C GLU A 464 10.93 16.69 -13.54
N SER A 465 9.71 16.41 -13.08
CA SER A 465 8.51 16.31 -13.93
C SER A 465 8.02 17.67 -14.45
N LEU A 466 8.50 18.79 -13.90
CA LEU A 466 8.13 20.11 -14.39
C LEU A 466 8.67 20.34 -15.81
N PRO A 467 7.96 21.12 -16.66
CA PRO A 467 8.47 21.51 -17.96
C PRO A 467 9.82 22.21 -17.84
N SER A 468 10.74 21.90 -18.77
CA SER A 468 12.04 22.55 -18.85
C SER A 468 11.93 24.04 -19.23
N GLU A 469 10.88 24.40 -19.97
CA GLU A 469 10.57 25.77 -20.35
C GLU A 469 9.87 26.52 -19.20
N GLN A 470 10.18 27.81 -19.06
CA GLN A 470 9.52 28.64 -18.06
C GLN A 470 8.05 28.87 -18.45
N LEU A 471 7.14 28.52 -17.52
CA LEU A 471 5.72 28.73 -17.69
C LEU A 471 5.37 30.21 -17.48
N ASP A 472 4.44 30.71 -18.31
CA ASP A 472 3.86 32.04 -18.16
C ASP A 472 2.92 32.04 -16.94
N PRO A 473 2.91 33.06 -16.07
CA PRO A 473 1.93 33.19 -14.99
C PRO A 473 0.47 32.97 -15.45
N ASP A 474 0.11 33.41 -16.66
CA ASP A 474 -1.24 33.21 -17.21
C ASP A 474 -1.55 31.74 -17.55
N ASP A 475 -0.54 30.87 -17.69
CA ASP A 475 -0.75 29.45 -17.99
C ASP A 475 -1.25 28.67 -16.76
N PHE A 476 -1.08 29.18 -15.55
CA PHE A 476 -1.56 28.56 -14.30
C PHE A 476 -3.01 28.89 -13.95
N ARG A 477 -3.62 29.84 -14.67
CA ARG A 477 -4.95 30.34 -14.35
C ARG A 477 -6.00 29.23 -14.53
N PRO A 478 -6.86 28.97 -13.52
CA PRO A 478 -7.94 28.01 -13.65
C PRO A 478 -8.85 28.35 -14.83
N VAL A 479 -9.29 27.32 -15.56
CA VAL A 479 -10.16 27.47 -16.74
C VAL A 479 -11.54 26.84 -16.50
N ASN A 480 -11.86 26.53 -15.25
CA ASN A 480 -13.09 25.85 -14.83
C ASN A 480 -13.24 24.50 -15.52
N SER A 481 -12.15 23.73 -15.51
CA SER A 481 -12.06 22.39 -16.07
C SER A 481 -11.76 21.36 -14.99
N ARG A 482 -12.05 20.09 -15.27
CA ARG A 482 -11.64 18.96 -14.43
C ARG A 482 -10.11 18.81 -14.28
N TYR A 483 -9.32 19.53 -15.08
CA TYR A 483 -7.86 19.49 -15.08
C TYR A 483 -7.24 20.68 -14.35
N ASP A 484 -8.03 21.54 -13.68
CA ASP A 484 -7.53 22.79 -13.10
C ASP A 484 -6.43 22.57 -12.04
N ALA A 485 -6.47 21.47 -11.28
CA ALA A 485 -5.38 21.15 -10.36
C ALA A 485 -4.09 20.78 -11.12
N GLN A 486 -4.18 20.00 -12.20
CA GLN A 486 -3.03 19.68 -13.06
C GLN A 486 -2.47 20.93 -13.77
N ILE A 487 -3.35 21.80 -14.28
CA ILE A 487 -3.00 23.07 -14.93
C ILE A 487 -2.26 24.00 -13.96
N SER A 488 -2.63 24.02 -12.69
CA SER A 488 -1.96 24.85 -11.68
C SER A 488 -0.49 24.48 -11.42
N VAL A 489 -0.05 23.29 -11.84
CA VAL A 489 1.34 22.84 -11.73
C VAL A 489 2.06 22.89 -13.07
N PHE A 490 1.44 22.37 -14.13
CA PHE A 490 2.10 22.17 -15.43
C PHE A 490 1.75 23.22 -16.49
N GLY A 491 0.73 24.02 -16.24
CA GLY A 491 0.20 25.02 -17.15
C GLY A 491 -0.68 24.44 -18.27
N ARG A 492 -1.62 25.27 -18.75
CA ARG A 492 -2.58 24.90 -19.81
C ARG A 492 -1.94 24.45 -21.13
N LYS A 493 -0.73 24.92 -21.44
CA LYS A 493 -0.01 24.55 -22.66
C LYS A 493 0.39 23.07 -22.62
N LEU A 494 0.88 22.58 -21.48
CA LEU A 494 1.18 21.15 -21.34
C LEU A 494 -0.11 20.33 -21.32
N GLN A 495 -1.14 20.80 -20.60
CA GLN A 495 -2.45 20.15 -20.61
C GLN A 495 -2.95 19.93 -22.05
N LYS A 496 -2.84 20.95 -22.90
CA LYS A 496 -3.25 20.84 -24.30
C LYS A 496 -2.43 19.82 -25.08
N LYS A 497 -1.12 19.72 -24.82
CA LYS A 497 -0.26 18.68 -25.42
C LYS A 497 -0.69 17.28 -25.01
N LEU A 498 -1.05 17.07 -23.73
CA LEU A 498 -1.55 15.79 -23.23
C LEU A 498 -2.87 15.43 -23.91
N GLU A 499 -3.81 16.37 -23.98
CA GLU A 499 -5.10 16.19 -24.65
C GLU A 499 -4.94 15.74 -26.11
N ASP A 500 -4.05 16.38 -26.87
CA ASP A 500 -3.85 16.06 -28.29
C ASP A 500 -2.85 14.91 -28.54
N SER A 501 -2.40 14.20 -27.49
CA SER A 501 -1.43 13.12 -27.62
C SER A 501 -2.02 11.86 -28.27
N GLN A 502 -1.17 11.17 -29.03
CA GLN A 502 -1.46 9.84 -29.57
C GLN A 502 -0.64 8.79 -28.85
N VAL A 503 -1.30 7.83 -28.21
CA VAL A 503 -0.67 6.87 -27.30
C VAL A 503 -1.08 5.45 -27.67
N PHE A 504 -0.13 4.53 -27.63
CA PHE A 504 -0.37 3.10 -27.76
C PHE A 504 0.01 2.39 -26.46
N VAL A 505 -0.96 1.74 -25.81
CA VAL A 505 -0.78 1.00 -24.57
C VAL A 505 -0.81 -0.50 -24.87
N VAL A 506 0.23 -1.20 -24.42
CA VAL A 506 0.38 -2.65 -24.60
C VAL A 506 0.13 -3.35 -23.27
N GLY A 507 -0.98 -4.07 -23.17
CA GLY A 507 -1.44 -4.78 -21.98
C GLY A 507 -2.34 -3.93 -21.07
N CYS A 508 -3.42 -4.55 -20.57
CA CYS A 508 -4.32 -4.04 -19.53
C CYS A 508 -4.51 -5.04 -18.39
N SER A 509 -3.42 -5.69 -18.00
CA SER A 509 -3.32 -6.34 -16.68
C SER A 509 -3.24 -5.29 -15.55
N ALA A 510 -2.78 -5.64 -14.35
CA ALA A 510 -2.79 -4.74 -13.18
C ALA A 510 -2.19 -3.35 -13.47
N LEU A 511 -0.95 -3.31 -13.98
CA LEU A 511 -0.29 -2.04 -14.36
C LEU A 511 -1.02 -1.28 -15.46
N GLY A 512 -1.55 -1.98 -16.46
CA GLY A 512 -2.23 -1.32 -17.57
C GLY A 512 -3.56 -0.69 -17.15
N CYS A 513 -4.28 -1.31 -16.20
CA CYS A 513 -5.45 -0.70 -15.56
C CYS A 513 -5.09 0.61 -14.84
N GLU A 514 -4.02 0.61 -14.06
CA GLU A 514 -3.54 1.82 -13.36
C GLU A 514 -3.06 2.90 -14.32
N PHE A 515 -2.31 2.53 -15.36
CA PHE A 515 -1.93 3.48 -16.40
C PHE A 515 -3.15 4.06 -17.10
N LEU A 516 -4.15 3.26 -17.45
CA LEU A 516 -5.37 3.77 -18.09
C LEU A 516 -6.15 4.72 -17.18
N LYS A 517 -6.31 4.39 -15.89
CA LYS A 517 -6.87 5.30 -14.88
C LYS A 517 -6.10 6.63 -14.90
N ASN A 518 -4.77 6.54 -14.89
CA ASN A 518 -3.92 7.71 -14.84
C ASN A 518 -3.99 8.58 -16.09
N LEU A 519 -3.93 7.97 -17.27
CA LEU A 519 -4.03 8.65 -18.55
C LEU A 519 -5.42 9.31 -18.72
N ALA A 520 -6.49 8.65 -18.29
CA ALA A 520 -7.85 9.19 -18.32
C ALA A 520 -7.98 10.43 -17.41
N LEU A 521 -7.47 10.37 -16.18
CA LEU A 521 -7.50 11.50 -15.23
C LEU A 521 -6.62 12.67 -15.68
N MET A 522 -5.44 12.39 -16.22
CA MET A 522 -4.51 13.39 -16.75
C MET A 522 -5.03 14.06 -18.03
N GLY A 523 -6.08 13.53 -18.64
CA GLY A 523 -6.68 14.06 -19.87
C GLY A 523 -5.89 13.71 -21.13
N VAL A 524 -5.08 12.64 -21.09
CA VAL A 524 -4.33 12.19 -22.26
C VAL A 524 -5.28 11.72 -23.34
N ALA A 525 -5.04 12.10 -24.59
CA ALA A 525 -5.89 11.74 -25.73
C ALA A 525 -7.36 12.22 -25.61
N CYS A 526 -7.67 13.18 -24.72
CA CYS A 526 -9.01 13.74 -24.57
C CYS A 526 -9.32 14.92 -25.52
N GLY A 527 -8.33 15.35 -26.30
CA GLY A 527 -8.44 16.41 -27.29
C GLY A 527 -8.95 15.92 -28.65
N LYS A 528 -9.31 16.85 -29.53
CA LYS A 528 -9.85 16.53 -30.86
C LYS A 528 -8.88 15.75 -31.74
N GLN A 529 -7.57 15.90 -31.52
CA GLN A 529 -6.51 15.20 -32.26
C GLN A 529 -5.94 14.02 -31.48
N GLY A 530 -6.34 13.88 -30.21
CA GLY A 530 -5.87 12.83 -29.33
C GLY A 530 -6.47 11.49 -29.72
N LYS A 531 -5.70 10.42 -29.54
CA LYS A 531 -6.16 9.04 -29.72
C LYS A 531 -5.33 8.10 -28.86
N LEU A 532 -5.97 7.28 -28.05
CA LEU A 532 -5.33 6.18 -27.37
C LEU A 532 -5.78 4.86 -28.00
N THR A 533 -4.84 4.00 -28.35
CA THR A 533 -5.13 2.62 -28.73
C THR A 533 -4.57 1.71 -27.64
N ILE A 534 -5.37 0.79 -27.13
CA ILE A 534 -4.94 -0.23 -26.18
C ILE A 534 -5.10 -1.62 -26.77
N THR A 535 -4.15 -2.52 -26.51
CA THR A 535 -4.27 -3.93 -26.92
C THR A 535 -3.93 -4.88 -25.79
N ASP A 536 -4.68 -5.97 -25.69
CA ASP A 536 -4.44 -7.10 -24.79
C ASP A 536 -5.17 -8.32 -25.37
N ASP A 537 -4.47 -9.45 -25.51
CA ASP A 537 -4.99 -10.69 -26.11
C ASP A 537 -5.66 -11.62 -25.09
N ASP A 538 -5.72 -11.22 -23.82
CA ASP A 538 -6.22 -12.05 -22.73
C ASP A 538 -7.66 -11.69 -22.31
N VAL A 539 -8.27 -12.60 -21.55
CA VAL A 539 -9.64 -12.47 -21.02
C VAL A 539 -9.62 -12.32 -19.50
N ILE A 540 -10.67 -11.71 -18.95
CA ILE A 540 -10.77 -11.44 -17.51
C ILE A 540 -11.06 -12.73 -16.74
N GLU A 541 -10.24 -13.03 -15.74
CA GLU A 541 -10.43 -14.16 -14.81
C GLU A 541 -10.79 -13.70 -13.40
N LYS A 542 -11.39 -14.57 -12.57
CA LYS A 542 -11.73 -14.25 -11.16
C LYS A 542 -10.52 -13.78 -10.36
N SER A 543 -9.38 -14.45 -10.54
CA SER A 543 -8.11 -14.13 -9.87
C SER A 543 -7.58 -12.72 -10.22
N ASN A 544 -8.07 -12.11 -11.31
CA ASN A 544 -7.62 -10.80 -11.77
C ASN A 544 -8.24 -9.66 -10.96
N LEU A 545 -9.46 -9.87 -10.44
CA LEU A 545 -10.27 -8.84 -9.76
C LEU A 545 -9.61 -8.32 -8.47
N SER A 546 -8.70 -9.09 -7.88
CA SER A 546 -7.96 -8.71 -6.69
C SER A 546 -6.97 -7.55 -6.89
N ARG A 547 -6.68 -7.17 -8.14
CA ARG A 547 -5.64 -6.18 -8.50
C ARG A 547 -5.87 -5.44 -9.84
N GLN A 548 -6.96 -5.73 -10.55
CA GLN A 548 -7.27 -5.12 -11.85
C GLN A 548 -8.56 -4.30 -11.73
N LEU A 549 -8.41 -3.03 -11.36
CA LEU A 549 -9.49 -2.15 -10.91
C LEU A 549 -10.64 -1.95 -11.89
N LEU A 550 -10.31 -2.00 -13.18
CA LEU A 550 -11.25 -1.64 -14.23
C LEU A 550 -12.25 -2.77 -14.48
N PHE A 551 -12.07 -3.91 -13.81
CA PHE A 551 -12.88 -5.11 -13.98
C PHE A 551 -13.76 -5.38 -12.77
N ARG A 552 -14.88 -6.07 -13.02
CA ARG A 552 -15.86 -6.51 -12.04
C ARG A 552 -16.16 -7.99 -12.27
N ASP A 553 -16.81 -8.63 -11.30
CA ASP A 553 -17.21 -10.03 -11.38
C ASP A 553 -18.06 -10.36 -12.62
N TRP A 554 -18.95 -9.45 -13.01
CA TRP A 554 -19.76 -9.59 -14.24
C TRP A 554 -18.95 -9.44 -15.54
N ASN A 555 -17.67 -9.05 -15.48
CA ASN A 555 -16.79 -8.96 -16.65
C ASN A 555 -15.99 -10.24 -16.91
N ILE A 556 -16.07 -11.25 -16.04
CA ILE A 556 -15.32 -12.51 -16.21
C ILE A 556 -15.63 -13.15 -17.59
N GLY A 557 -14.57 -13.56 -18.29
CA GLY A 557 -14.62 -14.14 -19.64
C GLY A 557 -14.70 -13.12 -20.77
N GLN A 558 -14.84 -11.82 -20.50
CA GLN A 558 -14.77 -10.77 -21.50
C GLN A 558 -13.32 -10.37 -21.80
N ALA A 559 -13.07 -9.81 -22.99
CA ALA A 559 -11.74 -9.35 -23.38
C ALA A 559 -11.26 -8.17 -22.52
N LYS A 560 -10.06 -8.26 -21.96
CA LYS A 560 -9.52 -7.26 -21.03
C LYS A 560 -9.47 -5.86 -21.66
N SER A 561 -8.96 -5.74 -22.88
CA SER A 561 -8.78 -4.45 -23.55
C SER A 561 -10.10 -3.72 -23.79
N THR A 562 -11.14 -4.46 -24.19
CA THR A 562 -12.47 -3.90 -24.46
C THR A 562 -13.13 -3.39 -23.19
N VAL A 563 -13.11 -4.18 -22.12
CA VAL A 563 -13.69 -3.76 -20.83
C VAL A 563 -12.88 -2.61 -20.21
N ALA A 564 -11.55 -2.68 -20.25
CA ALA A 564 -10.68 -1.64 -19.70
C ALA A 564 -10.90 -0.30 -20.42
N ALA A 565 -11.05 -0.32 -21.76
CA ALA A 565 -11.35 0.87 -22.52
C ALA A 565 -12.69 1.49 -22.14
N SER A 566 -13.74 0.67 -22.00
CA SER A 566 -15.06 1.14 -21.55
C SER A 566 -15.02 1.72 -20.14
N ALA A 567 -14.31 1.07 -19.22
CA ALA A 567 -14.17 1.54 -17.84
C ALA A 567 -13.40 2.86 -17.77
N ALA A 568 -12.28 2.99 -18.50
CA ALA A 568 -11.50 4.23 -18.54
C ALA A 568 -12.29 5.40 -19.18
N ALA A 569 -13.09 5.13 -20.22
CA ALA A 569 -13.99 6.12 -20.81
C ALA A 569 -15.10 6.56 -19.83
N SER A 570 -15.47 5.72 -18.85
CA SER A 570 -16.41 6.12 -17.80
C SER A 570 -15.80 7.07 -16.75
N ILE A 571 -14.48 6.97 -16.51
CA ILE A 571 -13.72 7.90 -15.65
C ILE A 571 -13.62 9.27 -16.33
N ASN A 572 -13.41 9.29 -17.64
CA ASN A 572 -13.37 10.50 -18.43
C ASN A 572 -14.11 10.35 -19.77
N PRO A 573 -15.34 10.91 -19.90
CA PRO A 573 -16.13 10.81 -21.12
C PRO A 573 -15.47 11.42 -22.36
N SER A 574 -14.43 12.26 -22.18
CA SER A 574 -13.68 12.84 -23.31
C SER A 574 -12.56 11.92 -23.80
N PHE A 575 -12.28 10.80 -23.12
CA PHE A 575 -11.16 9.92 -23.40
C PHE A 575 -11.37 9.17 -24.72
N ASN A 576 -10.60 9.53 -25.75
CA ASN A 576 -10.70 8.91 -27.07
C ASN A 576 -9.87 7.64 -27.12
N ILE A 577 -10.48 6.51 -26.73
CA ILE A 577 -9.82 5.21 -26.60
C ILE A 577 -10.41 4.17 -27.54
N GLU A 578 -9.53 3.41 -28.20
CA GLU A 578 -9.84 2.27 -29.07
C GLU A 578 -9.19 1.00 -28.51
N ALA A 579 -9.94 -0.10 -28.45
CA ALA A 579 -9.45 -1.38 -27.95
C ALA A 579 -9.21 -2.38 -29.09
N LEU A 580 -8.03 -3.00 -29.06
CA LEU A 580 -7.61 -4.11 -29.89
C LEU A 580 -7.44 -5.36 -29.02
N GLN A 581 -7.53 -6.54 -29.63
CA GLN A 581 -7.36 -7.84 -28.94
C GLN A 581 -6.14 -8.59 -29.50
N ASN A 582 -5.21 -7.84 -30.08
CA ASN A 582 -4.08 -8.39 -30.80
C ASN A 582 -2.89 -8.54 -29.87
N ARG A 583 -2.28 -9.73 -29.88
CA ARG A 583 -1.02 -9.96 -29.19
C ARG A 583 0.10 -9.22 -29.89
N VAL A 584 0.72 -8.25 -29.23
CA VAL A 584 1.85 -7.51 -29.81
C VAL A 584 2.99 -8.48 -30.09
N SER A 585 3.23 -8.72 -31.38
CA SER A 585 4.18 -9.70 -31.87
C SER A 585 4.51 -9.41 -33.34
N PRO A 586 5.62 -9.98 -33.88
CA PRO A 586 5.92 -9.86 -35.31
C PRO A 586 4.76 -10.29 -36.22
N GLU A 587 3.92 -11.24 -35.77
CA GLU A 587 2.76 -11.73 -36.50
C GLU A 587 1.65 -10.67 -36.68
N THR A 588 1.63 -9.64 -35.84
CA THR A 588 0.59 -8.59 -35.84
C THR A 588 1.05 -7.25 -36.42
N GLU A 589 2.23 -7.17 -37.05
CA GLU A 589 2.75 -5.92 -37.64
C GLU A 589 1.90 -5.36 -38.78
N ASN A 590 1.11 -6.20 -39.45
CA ASN A 590 0.30 -5.84 -40.63
C ASN A 590 -1.22 -5.84 -40.36
N VAL A 591 -1.63 -5.86 -39.09
CA VAL A 591 -3.04 -5.87 -38.69
C VAL A 591 -3.62 -4.45 -38.67
#